data_AF-A0A9D0VCR7-F1
#
_entry.id   AF-A0A9D0VCR7-F1
#
_cell.length_a   1.000
_cell.length_b   1.000
_cell.length_c   1.000
_cell.angle_alpha   90.00
_cell.angle_beta   90.00
_cell.angle_gamma   90.00
#
_symmetry.space_group_name_H-M   'P 1'
#
loop_
_entity.id
_entity.type
_entity.pdbx_description
1 polymer ?
#
loop_
_entity_poly.entity_id
_entity_poly.type
_entity_poly.pdbx_seq_one_letter_code
_entity_poly.pdbx_strand_id
1 'polypeptide(L)'
;MQMGAATSVRTVSDALAEVERWRADQEARQAAELVEVEQEIKNLESAISNLKQQLKALTKFRTELQGKASSLPSRRLERGHAALFGALQDQASQLGRREAMVAGIARQREEAFEKELKGTSLAAMVEEFRQFKVAVEPNLQSLPESYRSVVSEHHLRISQRLREHVEKIASAPLEVEADVLSIEVVYCVDAPEGVPELLVVVIPVTDRVHSGWYERIDGLQTWLSARVVQAIYQAARATGFTQAQAMCGGHMELLAIEVDLLGAPAEFVGAFEEQLGAILGASPELFAGQVFATGRRVDVDYVLPPEEDGAEVPHAG
;
A
#
# COMPACT_ATOMS: atom_id res chain seq x y z
N MET A 1 102.50 -16.31 42.46
CA MET A 1 102.97 -17.70 42.26
C MET A 1 102.21 -18.30 41.09
N GLN A 2 102.75 -18.11 39.89
CA GLN A 2 102.24 -18.66 38.64
C GLN A 2 103.10 -19.88 38.32
N MET A 3 102.55 -21.08 38.49
CA MET A 3 103.17 -22.30 37.98
C MET A 3 102.92 -22.36 36.47
N GLY A 4 103.99 -22.19 35.69
CA GLY A 4 103.98 -22.34 34.24
C GLY A 4 103.61 -23.77 33.87
N ALA A 5 102.46 -23.92 33.23
CA ALA A 5 102.06 -25.18 32.63
C ALA A 5 103.05 -25.53 31.50
N ALA A 6 103.67 -26.70 31.60
CA ALA A 6 104.53 -27.25 30.57
C ALA A 6 103.72 -27.41 29.26
N THR A 7 104.16 -26.72 28.21
CA THR A 7 103.61 -26.86 26.86
C THR A 7 104.04 -28.22 26.30
N SER A 8 103.16 -29.22 26.38
CA SER A 8 103.35 -30.50 25.71
C SER A 8 103.43 -30.30 24.19
N VAL A 9 104.42 -30.89 23.54
CA VAL A 9 104.58 -30.82 22.07
C VAL A 9 103.38 -31.53 21.42
N ARG A 10 102.51 -30.76 20.79
CA ARG A 10 101.31 -31.24 20.07
C ARG A 10 101.74 -32.15 18.93
N THR A 11 101.27 -33.39 18.90
CA THR A 11 101.60 -34.32 17.83
C THR A 11 100.62 -34.19 16.66
N VAL A 12 101.04 -34.61 15.46
CA VAL A 12 100.14 -34.67 14.29
C VAL A 12 98.92 -35.57 14.58
N SER A 13 99.10 -36.61 15.40
CA SER A 13 98.02 -37.50 15.85
C SER A 13 96.98 -36.76 16.70
N ASP A 14 97.41 -35.90 17.61
CA ASP A 14 96.49 -35.09 18.43
C ASP A 14 95.70 -34.08 17.58
N ALA A 15 96.36 -33.47 16.59
CA ALA A 15 95.70 -32.56 15.65
C ALA A 15 94.68 -33.28 14.75
N LEU A 16 94.97 -34.50 14.27
CA LEU A 16 94.03 -35.31 13.49
C LEU A 16 92.84 -35.78 14.34
N ALA A 17 93.07 -36.19 15.59
CA ALA A 17 91.98 -36.58 16.51
C ALA A 17 91.05 -35.40 16.86
N GLU A 18 91.59 -34.18 16.95
CA GLU A 18 90.81 -32.96 17.15
C GLU A 18 90.00 -32.57 15.91
N VAL A 19 90.55 -32.76 14.70
CA VAL A 19 89.81 -32.58 13.44
C VAL A 19 88.67 -33.60 13.32
N GLU A 20 88.89 -34.86 13.68
CA GLU A 20 87.82 -35.88 13.67
C GLU A 20 86.72 -35.59 14.71
N ARG A 21 87.09 -35.12 15.91
CA ARG A 21 86.10 -34.65 16.90
C ARG A 21 85.33 -33.44 16.41
N TRP A 22 86.02 -32.44 15.85
CA TRP A 22 85.36 -31.27 15.27
C TRP A 22 84.40 -31.67 14.17
N ARG A 23 84.80 -32.59 13.28
CA ARG A 23 83.95 -33.12 12.22
C ARG A 23 82.71 -33.80 12.80
N ALA A 24 82.88 -34.69 13.78
CA ALA A 24 81.76 -35.36 14.45
C ALA A 24 80.82 -34.35 15.14
N ASP A 25 81.35 -33.31 15.79
CA ASP A 25 80.57 -32.25 16.41
C ASP A 25 79.83 -31.38 15.37
N GLN A 26 80.46 -31.10 14.22
CA GLN A 26 79.80 -30.39 13.11
C GLN A 26 78.70 -31.24 12.47
N GLU A 27 78.95 -32.53 12.23
CA GLU A 27 77.95 -33.47 11.70
C GLU A 27 76.76 -33.60 12.67
N ALA A 28 77.02 -33.66 13.99
CA ALA A 28 75.97 -33.70 15.02
C ALA A 28 75.17 -32.39 15.09
N ARG A 29 75.82 -31.23 14.99
CA ARG A 29 75.14 -29.92 14.95
C ARG A 29 74.29 -29.76 13.69
N GLN A 30 74.84 -30.09 12.53
CA GLN A 30 74.10 -30.05 11.26
C GLN A 30 72.90 -30.99 11.29
N ALA A 31 73.04 -32.20 11.84
CA ALA A 31 71.91 -33.12 12.00
C ALA A 31 70.83 -32.54 12.94
N ALA A 32 71.20 -31.88 14.04
CA ALA A 32 70.26 -31.22 14.94
C ALA A 32 69.55 -30.03 14.26
N GLU A 33 70.29 -29.17 13.55
CA GLU A 33 69.74 -28.03 12.81
C GLU A 33 68.77 -28.49 11.71
N LEU A 34 69.09 -29.58 11.00
CA LEU A 34 68.19 -30.16 10.00
C LEU A 34 66.87 -30.65 10.63
N VAL A 35 66.94 -31.29 11.80
CA VAL A 35 65.72 -31.73 12.51
C VAL A 35 64.87 -30.53 12.95
N GLU A 36 65.48 -29.45 13.44
CA GLU A 36 64.76 -28.22 13.78
C GLU A 36 64.09 -27.59 12.55
N VAL A 37 64.82 -27.49 11.44
CA VAL A 37 64.29 -26.97 10.16
C VAL A 37 63.15 -27.84 9.64
N GLU A 38 63.27 -29.17 9.67
CA GLU A 38 62.20 -30.09 9.26
C GLU A 38 60.94 -29.94 10.13
N GLN A 39 61.11 -29.78 11.43
CA GLN A 39 60.00 -29.54 12.35
C GLN A 39 59.32 -28.19 12.06
N GLU A 40 60.11 -27.15 11.76
CA GLU A 40 59.58 -25.83 11.38
C GLU A 40 58.83 -25.87 10.04
N ILE A 41 59.36 -26.59 9.04
CA ILE A 41 58.67 -26.84 7.77
C ILE A 41 57.31 -27.50 8.03
N LYS A 42 57.25 -28.57 8.83
CA LYS A 42 56.01 -29.27 9.16
C LYS A 42 55.00 -28.38 9.91
N ASN A 43 55.49 -27.51 10.80
CA ASN A 43 54.66 -26.54 11.51
C ASN A 43 54.07 -25.50 10.54
N LEU A 44 54.88 -24.96 9.61
CA LEU A 44 54.43 -24.02 8.59
C LEU A 44 53.45 -24.66 7.60
N GLU A 45 53.68 -25.89 7.17
CA GLU A 45 52.73 -26.64 6.33
C GLU A 45 51.37 -26.82 7.03
N SER A 46 51.38 -27.13 8.33
CA SER A 46 50.17 -27.24 9.14
C SER A 46 49.45 -25.90 9.24
N ALA A 47 50.18 -24.80 9.46
CA ALA A 47 49.62 -23.45 9.49
C ALA A 47 49.01 -23.06 8.13
N ILE A 48 49.69 -23.35 7.02
CA ILE A 48 49.19 -23.12 5.66
C ILE A 48 47.91 -23.92 5.42
N SER A 49 47.86 -25.18 5.85
CA SER A 49 46.66 -26.02 5.75
C SER A 49 45.48 -25.40 6.52
N ASN A 50 45.71 -24.96 7.75
CA ASN A 50 44.69 -24.29 8.57
C ASN A 50 44.20 -22.99 7.92
N LEU A 51 45.11 -22.15 7.41
CA LEU A 51 44.75 -20.93 6.70
C LEU A 51 43.95 -21.21 5.41
N LYS A 52 44.29 -22.26 4.67
CA LYS A 52 43.52 -22.70 3.48
C LYS A 52 42.09 -23.13 3.86
N GLN A 53 41.92 -23.83 4.98
CA GLN A 53 40.59 -24.20 5.49
C GLN A 53 39.78 -22.97 5.89
N GLN A 54 40.39 -22.01 6.59
CA GLN A 54 39.75 -20.75 6.95
C GLN A 54 39.35 -19.94 5.71
N LEU A 55 40.21 -19.84 4.70
CA LEU A 55 39.90 -19.18 3.44
C LEU A 55 38.71 -19.82 2.72
N LYS A 56 38.64 -21.16 2.70
CA LYS A 56 37.49 -21.90 2.12
C LYS A 56 36.19 -21.60 2.88
N ALA A 57 36.25 -21.56 4.21
CA ALA A 57 35.09 -21.22 5.05
C ALA A 57 34.61 -19.78 4.81
N LEU A 58 35.53 -18.81 4.74
CA LEU A 58 35.22 -17.41 4.45
C LEU A 58 34.64 -17.22 3.04
N THR A 59 35.16 -17.94 2.03
CA THR A 59 34.61 -17.92 0.68
C THR A 59 33.18 -18.46 0.65
N LYS A 60 32.91 -19.57 1.34
CA LYS A 60 31.53 -20.11 1.48
C LYS A 60 30.60 -19.10 2.15
N PHE A 61 31.04 -18.51 3.26
CA PHE A 61 30.27 -17.48 3.97
C PHE A 61 30.00 -16.24 3.11
N ARG A 62 30.99 -15.80 2.31
CA ARG A 62 30.80 -14.72 1.34
C ARG A 62 29.72 -15.07 0.32
N THR A 63 29.73 -16.28 -0.24
CA THR A 63 28.70 -16.73 -1.19
C THR A 63 27.32 -16.77 -0.54
N GLU A 64 27.21 -17.25 0.70
CA GLU A 64 25.95 -17.22 1.46
C GLU A 64 25.45 -15.79 1.71
N LEU A 65 26.34 -14.86 2.08
CA LEU A 65 25.99 -13.45 2.25
C LEU A 65 25.57 -12.79 0.93
N GLN A 66 26.23 -13.12 -0.18
CA GLN A 66 25.83 -12.63 -1.49
C GLN A 66 24.44 -13.14 -1.89
N GLY A 67 24.14 -14.41 -1.65
CA GLY A 67 22.80 -14.98 -1.87
C GLY A 67 21.72 -14.36 -0.98
N LYS A 68 22.05 -14.05 0.28
CA LYS A 68 21.14 -13.30 1.16
C LYS A 68 20.93 -11.86 0.67
N ALA A 69 22.00 -11.18 0.27
CA ALA A 69 21.91 -9.82 -0.25
C ALA A 69 21.07 -9.76 -1.54
N SER A 70 21.21 -10.73 -2.45
CA SER A 70 20.43 -10.79 -3.69
C SER A 70 18.94 -11.06 -3.48
N SER A 71 18.54 -11.65 -2.34
CA SER A 71 17.13 -11.93 -1.99
C SER A 71 16.47 -10.82 -1.16
N LEU A 72 17.22 -9.82 -0.69
CA LEU A 72 16.65 -8.70 0.06
C LEU A 72 15.63 -7.87 -0.74
N PRO A 73 15.82 -7.58 -2.04
CA PRO A 73 14.84 -6.84 -2.84
C PRO A 73 13.49 -7.53 -2.90
N SER A 74 13.42 -8.82 -3.26
CA SER A 74 12.17 -9.60 -3.33
C SER A 74 11.47 -9.63 -1.97
N ARG A 75 12.21 -9.90 -0.88
CA ARG A 75 11.66 -9.87 0.49
C ARG A 75 11.15 -8.49 0.91
N ARG A 76 11.78 -7.41 0.43
CA ARG A 76 11.31 -6.05 0.68
C ARG A 76 9.99 -5.80 -0.05
N LEU A 77 9.87 -6.24 -1.30
CA LEU A 77 8.64 -6.13 -2.08
C LEU A 77 7.50 -6.91 -1.43
N GLU A 78 7.71 -8.19 -1.10
CA GLU A 78 6.73 -9.03 -0.39
C GLU A 78 6.24 -8.39 0.92
N ARG A 79 7.17 -7.89 1.74
CA ARG A 79 6.83 -7.21 3.00
C ARG A 79 6.11 -5.89 2.77
N GLY A 80 6.50 -5.15 1.75
CA GLY A 80 5.86 -3.89 1.37
C GLY A 80 4.43 -4.11 0.89
N HIS A 81 4.22 -5.08 0.00
CA HIS A 81 2.91 -5.51 -0.47
C HIS A 81 2.02 -5.93 0.72
N ALA A 82 2.50 -6.83 1.58
CA ALA A 82 1.74 -7.27 2.75
C ALA A 82 1.41 -6.13 3.72
N ALA A 83 2.35 -5.21 3.97
CA ALA A 83 2.11 -4.05 4.83
C ALA A 83 1.12 -3.05 4.22
N LEU A 84 1.21 -2.81 2.92
CA LEU A 84 0.31 -1.93 2.17
C LEU A 84 -1.13 -2.44 2.27
N PHE A 85 -1.37 -3.70 1.91
CA PHE A 85 -2.71 -4.28 1.93
C PHE A 85 -3.26 -4.47 3.34
N GLY A 86 -2.41 -4.82 4.32
CA GLY A 86 -2.83 -4.84 5.72
C GLY A 86 -3.33 -3.47 6.20
N ALA A 87 -2.61 -2.39 5.87
CA ALA A 87 -3.04 -1.04 6.21
C ALA A 87 -4.34 -0.62 5.51
N LEU A 88 -4.49 -0.95 4.22
CA LEU A 88 -5.71 -0.64 3.46
C LEU A 88 -6.93 -1.42 3.97
N GLN A 89 -6.76 -2.68 4.38
CA GLN A 89 -7.81 -3.50 4.98
C GLN A 89 -8.24 -2.95 6.36
N ASP A 90 -7.29 -2.49 7.16
CA ASP A 90 -7.57 -1.81 8.43
C ASP A 90 -8.35 -0.49 8.21
N GLN A 91 -7.99 0.28 7.18
CA GLN A 91 -8.71 1.49 6.77
C GLN A 91 -10.13 1.15 6.27
N ALA A 92 -10.29 0.13 5.43
CA ALA A 92 -11.60 -0.32 4.94
C ALA A 92 -12.52 -0.74 6.09
N SER A 93 -11.98 -1.45 7.08
CA SER A 93 -12.71 -1.85 8.29
C SER A 93 -13.13 -0.66 9.14
N GLN A 94 -12.28 0.35 9.26
CA GLN A 94 -12.62 1.60 9.96
C GLN A 94 -13.67 2.40 9.21
N LEU A 95 -13.57 2.49 7.88
CA LEU A 95 -14.54 3.17 7.03
C LEU A 95 -15.91 2.48 7.09
N GLY A 96 -15.96 1.15 7.06
CA GLY A 96 -17.21 0.40 7.21
C GLY A 96 -17.90 0.64 8.57
N ARG A 97 -17.13 0.72 9.66
CA ARG A 97 -17.66 1.11 10.98
C ARG A 97 -18.18 2.55 10.99
N ARG A 98 -17.46 3.47 10.34
CA ARG A 98 -17.88 4.86 10.21
C ARG A 98 -19.17 4.99 9.40
N GLU A 99 -19.28 4.25 8.29
CA GLU A 99 -20.48 4.22 7.46
C GLU A 99 -21.70 3.74 8.26
N ALA A 100 -21.55 2.67 9.05
CA ALA A 100 -22.63 2.17 9.91
C ALA A 100 -23.09 3.21 10.95
N MET A 101 -22.15 3.98 11.52
CA MET A 101 -22.47 5.09 12.43
C MET A 101 -23.24 6.20 11.72
N VAL A 102 -22.77 6.65 10.55
CA VAL A 102 -23.44 7.67 9.74
C VAL A 102 -24.85 7.21 9.34
N ALA A 103 -25.01 5.96 8.90
CA ALA A 103 -26.30 5.37 8.57
C ALA A 103 -27.25 5.33 9.78
N GLY A 104 -26.73 5.01 10.98
CA GLY A 104 -27.49 5.05 12.22
C GLY A 104 -28.01 6.45 12.55
N ILE A 105 -27.16 7.48 12.43
CA ILE A 105 -27.53 8.89 12.66
C ILE A 105 -28.57 9.34 11.62
N ALA A 106 -28.36 9.01 10.35
CA ALA A 106 -29.30 9.33 9.28
C ALA A 106 -30.68 8.71 9.53
N ARG A 107 -30.72 7.45 9.97
CA ARG A 107 -31.96 6.76 10.33
C ARG A 107 -32.66 7.41 11.53
N GLN A 108 -31.92 7.78 12.58
CA GLN A 108 -32.50 8.49 13.73
C GLN A 108 -33.11 9.83 13.33
N ARG A 109 -32.46 10.55 12.41
CA ARG A 109 -32.96 11.80 11.84
C ARG A 109 -34.22 11.58 11.00
N GLU A 110 -34.26 10.52 10.20
CA GLU A 110 -35.44 10.13 9.44
C GLU A 110 -36.62 9.79 10.36
N GLU A 111 -36.39 9.01 11.41
CA GLU A 111 -37.42 8.68 12.41
C GLU A 111 -37.90 9.92 13.19
N ALA A 112 -37.00 10.85 13.51
CA ALA A 112 -37.36 12.12 14.14
C ALA A 112 -38.20 12.99 13.19
N PHE A 113 -37.82 13.05 11.91
CA PHE A 113 -38.56 13.77 10.88
C PHE A 113 -39.95 13.16 10.67
N GLU A 114 -40.07 11.83 10.64
CA GLU A 114 -41.36 11.15 10.51
C GLU A 114 -42.28 11.47 11.71
N LYS A 115 -41.73 11.57 12.92
CA LYS A 115 -42.49 12.00 14.11
C LYS A 115 -42.93 13.46 14.01
N GLU A 116 -42.07 14.35 13.52
CA GLU A 116 -42.41 15.76 13.31
C GLU A 116 -43.47 15.95 12.23
N LEU A 117 -43.39 15.17 11.14
CA LEU A 117 -44.40 15.11 10.09
C LEU A 117 -45.78 14.70 10.62
N LYS A 118 -45.81 13.78 11.60
CA LYS A 118 -47.04 13.37 12.30
C LYS A 118 -47.52 14.43 13.32
N GLY A 119 -46.71 15.44 13.62
CA GLY A 119 -47.05 16.61 14.42
C GLY A 119 -48.02 17.56 13.70
N THR A 120 -48.92 18.15 14.47
CA THR A 120 -50.26 18.64 14.07
C THR A 120 -50.35 19.67 12.94
N SER A 121 -49.28 20.36 12.54
CA SER A 121 -49.33 21.37 11.47
C SER A 121 -48.75 20.90 10.12
N LEU A 122 -47.69 20.09 10.11
CA LEU A 122 -47.13 19.56 8.85
C LEU A 122 -47.98 18.44 8.28
N ALA A 123 -48.54 17.58 9.14
CA ALA A 123 -49.45 16.51 8.71
C ALA A 123 -50.60 17.06 7.86
N ALA A 124 -51.20 18.18 8.30
CA ALA A 124 -52.26 18.84 7.57
C ALA A 124 -51.79 19.39 6.22
N MET A 125 -50.62 20.04 6.16
CA MET A 125 -50.05 20.56 4.91
C MET A 125 -49.69 19.44 3.91
N VAL A 126 -49.15 18.31 4.38
CA VAL A 126 -48.83 17.15 3.54
C VAL A 126 -50.11 16.51 2.99
N GLU A 127 -51.13 16.34 3.82
CA GLU A 127 -52.41 15.78 3.38
C GLU A 127 -53.11 16.73 2.40
N GLU A 128 -53.09 18.04 2.65
CA GLU A 128 -53.62 19.05 1.73
C GLU A 128 -52.87 19.05 0.39
N PHE A 129 -51.54 18.94 0.40
CA PHE A 129 -50.74 18.79 -0.81
C PHE A 129 -51.10 17.51 -1.58
N ARG A 130 -51.24 16.37 -0.90
CA ARG A 130 -51.64 15.09 -1.49
C ARG A 130 -53.06 15.16 -2.07
N GLN A 131 -54.02 15.75 -1.36
CA GLN A 131 -55.38 15.95 -1.83
C GLN A 131 -55.42 16.84 -3.08
N PHE A 132 -54.61 17.90 -3.11
CA PHE A 132 -54.48 18.72 -4.30
C PHE A 132 -53.98 17.90 -5.49
N LYS A 133 -52.88 17.15 -5.33
CA LYS A 133 -52.28 16.34 -6.41
C LYS A 133 -53.22 15.27 -6.96
N VAL A 134 -54.01 14.65 -6.09
CA VAL A 134 -54.88 13.53 -6.50
C VAL A 134 -56.25 14.00 -6.97
N ALA A 135 -56.88 14.96 -6.28
CA ALA A 135 -58.28 15.31 -6.51
C ALA A 135 -58.48 16.62 -7.29
N VAL A 136 -57.57 17.59 -7.13
CA VAL A 136 -57.75 18.95 -7.65
C VAL A 136 -56.95 19.17 -8.94
N GLU A 137 -55.67 18.79 -8.96
CA GLU A 137 -54.75 19.03 -10.09
C GLU A 137 -55.25 18.46 -11.42
N PRO A 138 -55.79 17.22 -11.50
CA PRO A 138 -56.33 16.68 -12.75
C PRO A 138 -57.51 17.49 -13.31
N ASN A 139 -58.25 18.18 -12.44
CA ASN A 139 -59.45 18.93 -12.78
C ASN A 139 -59.20 20.45 -12.89
N LEU A 140 -57.98 20.95 -12.66
CA LEU A 140 -57.68 22.38 -12.69
C LEU A 140 -58.06 23.06 -14.01
N GLN A 141 -57.93 22.34 -15.13
CA GLN A 141 -58.21 22.88 -16.46
C GLN A 141 -59.71 23.09 -16.73
N SER A 142 -60.60 22.40 -16.01
CA SER A 142 -62.05 22.56 -16.16
C SER A 142 -62.62 23.71 -15.33
N LEU A 143 -61.83 24.28 -14.41
CA LEU A 143 -62.24 25.41 -13.57
C LEU A 143 -62.07 26.76 -14.29
N PRO A 144 -62.91 27.77 -13.96
CA PRO A 144 -62.73 29.14 -14.42
C PRO A 144 -61.35 29.69 -14.06
N GLU A 145 -60.79 30.54 -14.93
CA GLU A 145 -59.42 31.04 -14.83
C GLU A 145 -59.13 31.74 -13.49
N SER A 146 -60.07 32.53 -12.99
CA SER A 146 -59.94 33.21 -11.69
C SER A 146 -59.90 32.27 -10.49
N TYR A 147 -60.58 31.11 -10.56
CA TYR A 147 -60.51 30.09 -9.51
C TYR A 147 -59.24 29.25 -9.63
N ARG A 148 -58.84 28.93 -10.87
CA ARG A 148 -57.60 28.21 -11.14
C ARG A 148 -56.38 28.95 -10.60
N SER A 149 -56.30 30.27 -10.79
CA SER A 149 -55.18 31.08 -10.32
C SER A 149 -55.06 31.05 -8.79
N VAL A 150 -56.17 31.28 -8.07
CA VAL A 150 -56.20 31.25 -6.60
C VAL A 150 -55.81 29.88 -6.05
N VAL A 151 -56.35 28.81 -6.62
CA VAL A 151 -56.09 27.44 -6.18
C VAL A 151 -54.64 27.03 -6.46
N SER A 152 -54.07 27.46 -7.59
CA SER A 152 -52.66 27.21 -7.93
C SER A 152 -51.71 28.00 -7.04
N GLU A 153 -52.03 29.26 -6.74
CA GLU A 153 -51.22 30.11 -5.86
C GLU A 153 -51.18 29.55 -4.43
N HIS A 154 -52.32 29.09 -3.92
CA HIS A 154 -52.40 28.44 -2.62
C HIS A 154 -51.54 27.16 -2.56
N HIS A 155 -51.63 26.30 -3.57
CA HIS A 155 -50.81 25.09 -3.65
C HIS A 155 -49.30 25.40 -3.76
N LEU A 156 -48.93 26.42 -4.52
CA LEU A 156 -47.53 26.88 -4.59
C LEU A 156 -47.02 27.30 -3.21
N ARG A 157 -47.82 28.03 -2.42
CA ARG A 157 -47.43 28.41 -1.05
C ARG A 157 -47.26 27.18 -0.14
N ILE A 158 -48.16 26.19 -0.22
CA ILE A 158 -48.03 24.95 0.56
C ILE A 158 -46.79 24.16 0.14
N SER A 159 -46.59 23.98 -1.17
CA SER A 159 -45.42 23.30 -1.74
C SER A 159 -44.12 23.96 -1.33
N GLN A 160 -44.07 25.30 -1.36
CA GLN A 160 -42.91 26.07 -0.92
C GLN A 160 -42.63 25.89 0.57
N ARG A 161 -43.66 25.98 1.43
CA ARG A 161 -43.49 25.77 2.88
C ARG A 161 -43.04 24.34 3.23
N LEU A 162 -43.58 23.33 2.53
CA LEU A 162 -43.13 21.95 2.67
C LEU A 162 -41.67 21.79 2.23
N ARG A 163 -41.28 22.40 1.10
CA ARG A 163 -39.90 22.40 0.62
C ARG A 163 -38.95 23.06 1.63
N GLU A 164 -39.30 24.22 2.17
CA GLU A 164 -38.49 24.91 3.18
C GLU A 164 -38.29 24.06 4.44
N HIS A 165 -39.32 23.31 4.89
CA HIS A 165 -39.17 22.37 6.01
C HIS A 165 -38.30 21.17 5.68
N VAL A 166 -38.51 20.55 4.52
CA VAL A 166 -37.68 19.43 4.06
C VAL A 166 -36.23 19.88 3.90
N GLU A 167 -35.98 21.04 3.30
CA GLU A 167 -34.63 21.60 3.14
C GLU A 167 -33.99 21.87 4.50
N LYS A 168 -34.68 22.52 5.43
CA LYS A 168 -34.15 22.75 6.79
C LYS A 168 -33.74 21.46 7.48
N ILE A 169 -34.53 20.40 7.28
CA ILE A 169 -34.31 19.09 7.92
C ILE A 169 -33.39 18.19 7.11
N ALA A 170 -33.18 18.40 5.81
CA ALA A 170 -32.26 17.62 4.98
C ALA A 170 -30.87 18.25 4.89
N SER A 171 -30.77 19.59 4.94
CA SER A 171 -29.52 20.35 4.79
C SER A 171 -28.72 20.52 6.08
N ALA A 172 -29.30 20.25 7.26
CA ALA A 172 -28.53 20.26 8.50
C ALA A 172 -27.36 19.25 8.42
N PRO A 173 -26.15 19.60 8.87
CA PRO A 173 -25.03 18.67 8.90
C PRO A 173 -25.36 17.41 9.72
N LEU A 174 -24.84 16.26 9.32
CA LEU A 174 -24.86 15.08 10.18
C LEU A 174 -23.76 15.25 11.23
N GLU A 175 -24.15 15.40 12.50
CA GLU A 175 -23.20 15.50 13.60
C GLU A 175 -22.68 14.10 13.96
N VAL A 176 -21.48 13.78 13.45
CA VAL A 176 -20.80 12.52 13.77
C VAL A 176 -19.82 12.78 14.90
N GLU A 177 -20.16 12.31 16.11
CA GLU A 177 -19.30 12.38 17.30
C GLU A 177 -18.23 11.29 17.26
N ALA A 178 -17.23 11.43 16.38
CA ALA A 178 -16.08 10.54 16.35
C ALA A 178 -14.85 11.22 15.73
N ASP A 179 -13.67 10.72 16.10
CA ASP A 179 -12.39 11.25 15.63
C ASP A 179 -12.32 11.26 14.10
N VAL A 180 -11.49 12.16 13.57
CA VAL A 180 -11.22 12.24 12.14
C VAL A 180 -10.57 10.94 11.65
N LEU A 181 -11.18 10.32 10.64
CA LEU A 181 -10.66 9.13 9.99
C LEU A 181 -9.87 9.54 8.73
N SER A 182 -8.55 9.35 8.76
CA SER A 182 -7.68 9.54 7.60
C SER A 182 -7.60 8.25 6.77
N ILE A 183 -7.82 8.36 5.46
CA ILE A 183 -7.88 7.24 4.53
C ILE A 183 -6.98 7.51 3.33
N GLU A 184 -6.27 6.49 2.85
CA GLU A 184 -5.41 6.59 1.68
C GLU A 184 -5.99 5.78 0.51
N VAL A 185 -6.20 6.44 -0.63
CA VAL A 185 -6.46 5.78 -1.92
C VAL A 185 -5.11 5.58 -2.59
N VAL A 186 -4.73 4.32 -2.77
CA VAL A 186 -3.42 3.97 -3.34
C VAL A 186 -3.55 3.80 -4.84
N TYR A 187 -2.60 4.34 -5.60
CA TYR A 187 -2.53 4.11 -7.04
C TYR A 187 -1.10 3.88 -7.51
N CYS A 188 -0.96 3.14 -8.59
CA CYS A 188 0.27 2.98 -9.33
C CYS A 188 0.01 3.15 -10.82
N VAL A 189 1.05 3.52 -11.56
CA VAL A 189 1.00 3.65 -13.01
C VAL A 189 2.12 2.79 -13.56
N ASP A 190 1.76 1.81 -14.39
CA ASP A 190 2.74 1.12 -15.21
C ASP A 190 3.04 1.98 -16.43
N ALA A 191 4.32 2.24 -16.65
CA ALA A 191 4.80 3.14 -17.69
C ALA A 191 6.13 2.65 -18.28
N PRO A 192 6.14 1.52 -19.00
CA PRO A 192 7.33 1.05 -19.67
C PRO A 192 7.82 2.13 -20.64
N GLU A 193 9.15 2.36 -20.65
CA GLU A 193 9.78 3.40 -21.47
C GLU A 193 9.26 4.84 -21.21
N GLY A 194 8.57 5.06 -20.08
CA GLY A 194 8.06 6.37 -19.66
C GLY A 194 6.71 6.76 -20.26
N VAL A 195 6.05 5.86 -21.01
CA VAL A 195 4.70 6.08 -21.54
C VAL A 195 3.70 5.34 -20.65
N PRO A 196 2.71 6.03 -20.04
CA PRO A 196 1.70 5.36 -19.23
C PRO A 196 0.88 4.36 -20.05
N GLU A 197 0.84 3.11 -19.59
CA GLU A 197 0.06 2.04 -20.24
C GLU A 197 -1.09 1.54 -19.35
N LEU A 198 -0.91 1.55 -18.03
CA LEU A 198 -1.92 1.08 -17.08
C LEU A 198 -1.96 1.95 -15.83
N LEU A 199 -3.15 2.36 -15.40
CA LEU A 199 -3.39 2.89 -14.07
C LEU A 199 -4.13 1.84 -13.24
N VAL A 200 -3.60 1.53 -12.06
CA VAL A 200 -4.28 0.70 -11.06
C VAL A 200 -4.52 1.55 -9.82
N VAL A 201 -5.75 1.56 -9.33
CA VAL A 201 -6.16 2.26 -8.11
C VAL A 201 -6.78 1.26 -7.14
N VAL A 202 -6.20 1.12 -5.95
CA VAL A 202 -6.75 0.32 -4.87
C VAL A 202 -7.37 1.26 -3.84
N ILE A 203 -8.67 1.07 -3.61
CA ILE A 203 -9.47 1.88 -2.71
C ILE A 203 -9.72 1.05 -1.44
N PRO A 204 -9.53 1.62 -0.23
CA PRO A 204 -9.82 0.95 1.03
C PRO A 204 -11.34 0.88 1.30
N VAL A 205 -12.04 0.19 0.41
CA VAL A 205 -13.46 -0.15 0.48
C VAL A 205 -13.59 -1.61 0.07
N THR A 206 -14.61 -2.31 0.58
CA THR A 206 -14.82 -3.70 0.16
C THR A 206 -15.17 -3.77 -1.33
N ASP A 207 -14.65 -4.78 -2.02
CA ASP A 207 -15.02 -5.14 -3.39
C ASP A 207 -16.54 -5.35 -3.59
N ARG A 208 -17.26 -5.70 -2.52
CA ARG A 208 -18.72 -5.82 -2.49
C ARG A 208 -19.48 -4.54 -2.81
N VAL A 209 -18.84 -3.36 -2.69
CA VAL A 209 -19.43 -2.08 -3.12
C VAL A 209 -19.78 -2.14 -4.62
N HIS A 210 -18.94 -2.79 -5.43
CA HIS A 210 -19.17 -2.93 -6.85
C HIS A 210 -20.11 -4.11 -7.18
N SER A 211 -19.86 -5.29 -6.62
CA SER A 211 -20.62 -6.50 -6.99
C SER A 211 -22.08 -6.52 -6.47
N GLY A 212 -22.39 -5.77 -5.42
CA GLY A 212 -23.72 -5.71 -4.79
C GLY A 212 -24.38 -4.33 -4.83
N TRP A 213 -24.04 -3.48 -5.81
CA TRP A 213 -24.44 -2.07 -5.82
C TRP A 213 -25.97 -1.85 -5.79
N TYR A 214 -26.76 -2.76 -6.37
CA TYR A 214 -28.21 -2.63 -6.47
C TYR A 214 -28.95 -2.92 -5.14
N GLU A 215 -28.31 -3.63 -4.20
CA GLU A 215 -28.91 -3.97 -2.89
C GLU A 215 -28.45 -3.04 -1.76
N ARG A 216 -27.44 -2.21 -2.02
CA ARG A 216 -26.85 -1.33 -1.01
C ARG A 216 -27.47 0.05 -1.05
N ILE A 217 -27.69 0.59 0.15
CA ILE A 217 -27.97 2.00 0.35
C ILE A 217 -26.66 2.76 0.13
N ASP A 218 -26.72 3.90 -0.54
CA ASP A 218 -25.56 4.78 -0.72
C ASP A 218 -24.93 5.12 0.64
N GLY A 219 -23.62 4.87 0.76
CA GLY A 219 -22.87 5.04 1.99
C GLY A 219 -21.47 5.59 1.72
N LEU A 220 -20.68 5.82 2.78
CA LEU A 220 -19.35 6.42 2.66
C LEU A 220 -18.43 5.65 1.71
N GLN A 221 -18.50 4.31 1.71
CA GLN A 221 -17.70 3.51 0.77
C GLN A 221 -18.12 3.71 -0.68
N THR A 222 -19.42 3.82 -0.97
CA THR A 222 -19.95 4.11 -2.31
C THR A 222 -19.55 5.52 -2.76
N TRP A 223 -19.63 6.50 -1.86
CA TRP A 223 -19.21 7.87 -2.17
C TRP A 223 -17.71 7.93 -2.45
N LEU A 224 -16.87 7.31 -1.62
CA LEU A 224 -15.43 7.28 -1.83
C LEU A 224 -15.08 6.65 -3.19
N SER A 225 -15.66 5.49 -3.53
CA SER A 225 -15.40 4.84 -4.81
C SER A 225 -15.86 5.69 -6.00
N ALA A 226 -17.06 6.28 -5.92
CA ALA A 226 -17.58 7.17 -6.94
C ALA A 226 -16.69 8.42 -7.15
N ARG A 227 -16.14 8.99 -6.08
CA ARG A 227 -15.23 10.15 -6.15
C ARG A 227 -13.90 9.80 -6.81
N VAL A 228 -13.37 8.61 -6.57
CA VAL A 228 -12.16 8.13 -7.27
C VAL A 228 -12.44 7.92 -8.76
N VAL A 229 -13.55 7.27 -9.11
CA VAL A 229 -13.98 7.11 -10.51
C VAL A 229 -14.19 8.47 -11.18
N GLN A 230 -14.82 9.42 -10.48
CA GLN A 230 -14.98 10.79 -10.97
C GLN A 230 -13.63 11.45 -11.26
N ALA A 231 -12.61 11.27 -10.40
CA ALA A 231 -11.27 11.81 -10.63
C ALA A 231 -10.63 11.26 -11.91
N ILE A 232 -10.76 9.95 -12.17
CA ILE A 232 -10.28 9.31 -13.40
C ILE A 232 -10.93 9.97 -14.63
N TYR A 233 -12.26 10.08 -14.66
CA TYR A 233 -12.96 10.64 -15.81
C TYR A 233 -12.75 12.15 -15.98
N GLN A 234 -12.57 12.90 -14.89
CA GLN A 234 -12.22 14.31 -14.97
C GLN A 234 -10.81 14.52 -15.51
N ALA A 235 -9.84 13.68 -15.11
CA ALA A 235 -8.49 13.70 -15.67
C ALA A 235 -8.50 13.37 -17.17
N ALA A 236 -9.23 12.33 -17.56
CA ALA A 236 -9.42 11.95 -18.96
C ALA A 236 -10.01 13.09 -19.79
N ARG A 237 -11.04 13.75 -19.26
CA ARG A 237 -11.64 14.93 -19.90
C ARG A 237 -10.66 16.10 -19.99
N ALA A 238 -9.88 16.37 -18.96
CA ALA A 238 -8.93 17.48 -18.90
C ALA A 238 -7.80 17.33 -19.93
N THR A 239 -7.35 16.10 -20.19
CA THR A 239 -6.29 15.81 -21.16
C THR A 239 -6.81 15.47 -22.55
N GLY A 240 -8.14 15.37 -22.74
CA GLY A 240 -8.74 14.98 -24.02
C GLY A 240 -8.63 13.48 -24.32
N PHE A 241 -8.29 12.65 -23.33
CA PHE A 241 -8.28 11.21 -23.46
C PHE A 241 -9.71 10.66 -23.46
N THR A 242 -10.20 10.23 -24.63
CA THR A 242 -11.59 9.78 -24.82
C THR A 242 -11.78 8.28 -24.63
N GLN A 243 -10.70 7.50 -24.55
CA GLN A 243 -10.73 6.04 -24.46
C GLN A 243 -10.66 5.52 -23.01
N ALA A 244 -10.67 6.40 -22.01
CA ALA A 244 -10.64 6.02 -20.60
C ALA A 244 -11.84 5.12 -20.25
N GLN A 245 -11.57 3.86 -19.94
CA GLN A 245 -12.55 2.92 -19.45
C GLN A 245 -12.09 2.36 -18.11
N ALA A 246 -12.76 2.74 -17.03
CA ALA A 246 -12.51 2.20 -15.72
C ALA A 246 -13.15 0.80 -15.59
N MET A 247 -12.31 -0.21 -15.37
CA MET A 247 -12.70 -1.56 -15.03
C MET A 247 -12.58 -1.75 -13.52
N CYS A 248 -13.66 -2.17 -12.87
CA CYS A 248 -13.68 -2.37 -11.43
C CYS A 248 -13.64 -3.87 -11.11
N GLY A 249 -12.83 -4.25 -10.12
CA GLY A 249 -12.66 -5.63 -9.67
C GLY A 249 -12.33 -5.71 -8.18
N GLY A 250 -12.24 -6.92 -7.67
CA GLY A 250 -11.77 -7.18 -6.31
C GLY A 250 -10.29 -7.55 -6.31
N HIS A 251 -9.51 -6.94 -5.42
CA HIS A 251 -8.12 -7.31 -5.18
C HIS A 251 -7.86 -7.31 -3.67
N MET A 252 -7.51 -8.47 -3.11
CA MET A 252 -7.32 -8.64 -1.65
C MET A 252 -8.56 -8.20 -0.82
N GLU A 253 -9.76 -8.50 -1.32
CA GLU A 253 -11.07 -8.08 -0.75
C GLU A 253 -11.36 -6.57 -0.79
N LEU A 254 -10.46 -5.80 -1.38
CA LEU A 254 -10.61 -4.36 -1.62
C LEU A 254 -11.07 -4.09 -3.04
N LEU A 255 -11.70 -2.93 -3.27
CA LEU A 255 -12.04 -2.48 -4.61
C LEU A 255 -10.79 -2.01 -5.33
N ALA A 256 -10.50 -2.64 -6.46
CA ALA A 256 -9.50 -2.21 -7.42
C ALA A 256 -10.17 -1.62 -8.66
N ILE A 257 -9.57 -0.57 -9.21
CA ILE A 257 -9.97 0.04 -10.47
C ILE A 257 -8.75 0.04 -11.39
N GLU A 258 -8.92 -0.54 -12.57
CA GLU A 258 -7.94 -0.58 -13.63
C GLU A 258 -8.40 0.31 -14.78
N VAL A 259 -7.47 1.06 -15.36
CA VAL A 259 -7.73 1.90 -16.53
C VAL A 259 -6.60 1.67 -17.52
N ASP A 260 -6.96 1.17 -18.71
CA ASP A 260 -6.04 1.11 -19.84
C ASP A 260 -5.71 2.54 -20.30
N LEU A 261 -4.43 2.86 -20.31
CA LEU A 261 -3.89 4.17 -20.70
C LEU A 261 -3.21 4.13 -22.07
N LEU A 262 -3.35 3.05 -22.84
CA LEU A 262 -2.85 3.01 -24.21
C LEU A 262 -3.41 4.18 -25.03
N GLY A 263 -2.51 5.05 -25.51
CA GLY A 263 -2.85 6.26 -26.24
C GLY A 263 -3.24 7.48 -25.37
N ALA A 264 -3.11 7.37 -24.05
CA ALA A 264 -3.28 8.52 -23.15
C ALA A 264 -2.12 9.52 -23.31
N PRO A 265 -2.40 10.83 -23.17
CA PRO A 265 -1.34 11.85 -23.10
C PRO A 265 -0.44 11.68 -21.88
N ALA A 266 0.84 12.05 -21.98
CA ALA A 266 1.80 11.96 -20.87
C ALA A 266 1.36 12.76 -19.64
N GLU A 267 0.57 13.82 -19.84
CA GLU A 267 0.02 14.68 -18.79
C GLU A 267 -1.13 14.02 -18.01
N PHE A 268 -1.68 12.88 -18.47
CA PHE A 268 -2.82 12.22 -17.84
C PHE A 268 -2.57 11.90 -16.37
N VAL A 269 -1.38 11.38 -16.04
CA VAL A 269 -1.04 11.03 -14.65
C VAL A 269 -1.07 12.26 -13.76
N GLY A 270 -0.43 13.37 -14.18
CA GLY A 270 -0.45 14.62 -13.41
C GLY A 270 -1.86 15.19 -13.26
N ALA A 271 -2.67 15.14 -14.31
CA ALA A 271 -4.06 15.55 -14.25
C ALA A 271 -4.87 14.66 -13.29
N PHE A 272 -4.64 13.35 -13.27
CA PHE A 272 -5.29 12.44 -12.33
C PHE A 272 -4.91 12.75 -10.87
N GLU A 273 -3.62 12.96 -10.58
CA GLU A 273 -3.16 13.31 -9.24
C GLU A 273 -3.82 14.61 -8.73
N GLU A 274 -3.91 15.62 -9.60
CA GLU A 274 -4.57 16.89 -9.29
C GLU A 274 -6.07 16.71 -9.05
N GLN A 275 -6.79 16.03 -9.95
CA GLN A 275 -8.22 15.81 -9.83
C GLN A 275 -8.56 14.94 -8.62
N LEU A 276 -7.77 13.90 -8.34
CA LEU A 276 -7.95 13.02 -7.19
C LEU A 276 -7.82 13.82 -5.88
N GLY A 277 -6.78 14.65 -5.76
CA GLY A 277 -6.60 15.51 -4.60
C GLY A 277 -7.73 16.54 -4.43
N ALA A 278 -8.11 17.22 -5.51
CA ALA A 278 -9.15 18.24 -5.50
C ALA A 278 -10.54 17.66 -5.15
N ILE A 279 -10.91 16.53 -5.75
CA ILE A 279 -12.23 15.90 -5.54
C ILE A 279 -12.31 15.31 -4.14
N LEU A 280 -11.30 14.54 -3.69
CA LEU A 280 -11.32 13.95 -2.35
C LEU A 280 -11.28 15.04 -1.27
N GLY A 281 -10.48 16.09 -1.48
CA GLY A 281 -10.39 17.25 -0.58
C GLY A 281 -11.59 18.19 -0.60
N ALA A 282 -12.58 17.98 -1.48
CA ALA A 282 -13.79 18.78 -1.57
C ALA A 282 -15.08 17.94 -1.45
N SER A 283 -15.00 16.71 -0.95
CA SER A 283 -16.13 15.78 -0.85
C SER A 283 -16.97 16.04 0.41
N PRO A 284 -18.12 16.73 0.33
CA PRO A 284 -18.89 17.10 1.52
C PRO A 284 -19.46 15.89 2.27
N GLU A 285 -19.70 14.78 1.57
CA GLU A 285 -20.26 13.54 2.11
C GLU A 285 -19.23 12.84 3.01
N LEU A 286 -17.97 12.83 2.58
CA LEU A 286 -16.85 12.30 3.37
C LEU A 286 -16.59 13.19 4.60
N PHE A 287 -16.61 14.51 4.42
CA PHE A 287 -16.44 15.45 5.54
C PHE A 287 -17.57 15.39 6.55
N ALA A 288 -18.82 15.23 6.12
CA ALA A 288 -19.94 14.99 7.02
C ALA A 288 -19.74 13.69 7.83
N GLY A 289 -19.09 12.68 7.25
CA GLY A 289 -18.67 11.47 7.92
C GLY A 289 -17.41 11.59 8.80
N GLN A 290 -16.79 12.77 8.88
CA GLN A 290 -15.45 12.99 9.47
C GLN A 290 -14.37 12.10 8.84
N VAL A 291 -14.47 11.88 7.52
CA VAL A 291 -13.52 11.10 6.72
C VAL A 291 -12.72 12.04 5.81
N PHE A 292 -11.40 11.93 5.84
CA PHE A 292 -10.48 12.66 4.98
C PHE A 292 -9.70 11.66 4.14
N ALA A 293 -9.91 11.70 2.83
CA ALA A 293 -9.26 10.80 1.90
C ALA A 293 -8.15 11.52 1.12
N THR A 294 -7.03 10.86 0.90
CA THR A 294 -5.91 11.38 0.10
C THR A 294 -5.40 10.33 -0.88
N GLY A 295 -4.94 10.76 -2.05
CA GLY A 295 -4.28 9.88 -3.02
C GLY A 295 -2.81 9.64 -2.67
N ARG A 296 -2.35 8.39 -2.78
CA ARG A 296 -0.95 7.99 -2.57
C ARG A 296 -0.42 7.20 -3.76
N ARG A 297 0.59 7.73 -4.44
CA ARG A 297 1.33 6.98 -5.45
C ARG A 297 2.26 5.97 -4.79
N VAL A 298 2.28 4.76 -5.33
CA VAL A 298 3.23 3.69 -4.98
C VAL A 298 3.85 3.10 -6.25
N ASP A 299 4.93 2.34 -6.07
CA ASP A 299 5.51 1.54 -7.14
C ASP A 299 4.56 0.40 -7.53
N VAL A 300 4.52 0.06 -8.83
CA VAL A 300 3.65 -1.01 -9.35
C VAL A 300 3.97 -2.33 -8.68
N ASP A 301 5.24 -2.61 -8.38
CA ASP A 301 5.70 -3.86 -7.73
C ASP A 301 5.12 -4.07 -6.31
N TYR A 302 4.64 -3.01 -5.64
CA TYR A 302 3.99 -3.14 -4.34
C TYR A 302 2.50 -3.48 -4.45
N VAL A 303 1.88 -3.25 -5.61
CA VAL A 303 0.45 -3.52 -5.88
C VAL A 303 0.30 -4.81 -6.67
N LEU A 304 1.14 -4.99 -7.70
CA LEU A 304 1.23 -6.14 -8.57
C LEU A 304 2.67 -6.66 -8.51
N PRO A 305 3.04 -7.43 -7.47
CA PRO A 305 4.39 -7.97 -7.40
C PRO A 305 4.65 -8.87 -8.62
N PRO A 306 5.86 -8.83 -9.20
CA PRO A 306 6.17 -9.64 -10.37
C PRO A 306 5.90 -11.12 -10.06
N GLU A 307 5.22 -11.81 -10.98
CA GLU A 307 5.07 -13.26 -10.88
C GLU A 307 6.47 -13.88 -10.77
N GLU A 308 6.69 -14.76 -9.80
CA GLU A 308 7.98 -15.45 -9.70
C GLU A 308 8.16 -16.29 -10.97
N ASP A 309 9.03 -15.81 -11.88
CA ASP A 309 9.47 -16.56 -13.06
C ASP A 309 10.02 -17.92 -12.61
N GLY A 310 9.19 -18.97 -12.66
CA GLY A 310 9.62 -20.35 -12.53
C GLY A 310 9.26 -21.11 -11.24
N ALA A 311 8.07 -20.93 -10.68
CA ALA A 311 7.45 -22.07 -9.98
C ALA A 311 6.95 -23.08 -11.03
N GLU A 312 7.86 -23.86 -11.63
CA GLU A 312 7.50 -25.10 -12.33
C GLU A 312 6.65 -25.92 -11.35
N VAL A 313 5.34 -25.95 -11.59
CA VAL A 313 4.42 -26.83 -10.88
C VAL A 313 4.97 -28.23 -11.12
N PRO A 314 5.43 -28.96 -10.07
CA PRO A 314 5.92 -30.31 -10.29
C PRO A 314 4.74 -31.12 -10.81
N HIS A 315 4.79 -31.49 -12.08
CA HIS A 315 3.85 -32.45 -12.65
C HIS A 315 4.01 -33.74 -11.83
N ALA A 316 3.01 -34.03 -11.01
CA ALA A 316 2.91 -35.31 -10.34
C ALA A 316 2.79 -36.40 -11.41
N GLY A 317 3.90 -37.14 -11.59
CA GLY A 317 3.90 -38.43 -12.27
C GLY A 317 3.42 -39.54 -11.36
#